data_AF-A0A7C1GK60-F1
#
_entry.id   AF-A0A7C1GK60-F1
#
_cell.length_a   1.000
_cell.length_b   1.000
_cell.length_c   1.000
_cell.angle_alpha   90.00
_cell.angle_beta   90.00
_cell.angle_gamma   90.00
#
_symmetry.space_group_name_H-M   'P 1'
#
loop_
_entity.id
_entity.type
_entity.pdbx_description
1 polymer ?
#
loop_
_entity_poly.entity_id
_entity_poly.type
_entity_poly.pdbx_seq_one_letter_code
_entity_poly.pdbx_strand_id
1 'polypeptide(L)'
;MNKKILLLGLIMLITIFTAGCLSILPTTGLAPVEEIEIVILEPFPVQVQVIARGNLPDPCTEISEVLQEIEENTFFVTIKTYRPPGPCIQ
;
A
#
# COMPACT_ATOMS: atom_id res chain seq x y z
N MET A 1 20.32 -46.79 16.72
CA MET A 1 19.67 -45.76 15.86
C MET A 1 20.76 -44.92 15.21
N ASN A 2 20.81 -44.82 13.88
CA ASN A 2 21.96 -44.22 13.19
C ASN A 2 21.90 -42.69 13.31
N LYS A 3 22.99 -42.05 13.79
CA LYS A 3 23.08 -40.58 13.99
C LYS A 3 22.72 -39.79 12.71
N LYS A 4 22.95 -40.39 11.52
CA LYS A 4 22.57 -39.82 10.23
C LYS A 4 21.05 -39.73 10.02
N ILE A 5 20.29 -40.72 10.49
CA ILE A 5 18.83 -40.75 10.38
C ILE A 5 18.21 -39.70 11.32
N LEU A 6 18.79 -39.54 12.53
CA LEU A 6 18.39 -38.48 13.46
C LEU A 6 18.66 -37.09 12.89
N LEU A 7 19.82 -36.90 12.23
CA LEU A 7 20.20 -35.63 11.62
C LEU A 7 19.29 -35.24 10.44
N LEU A 8 18.95 -36.21 9.58
CA LEU A 8 18.04 -36.00 8.44
C LEU A 8 16.63 -35.63 8.91
N GLY A 9 16.12 -36.30 9.95
CA GLY A 9 14.83 -35.96 10.54
C GLY A 9 14.79 -34.54 11.13
N LEU A 10 15.89 -34.11 11.78
CA LEU A 10 16.00 -32.76 12.32
C LEU A 10 16.01 -31.69 11.22
N ILE A 11 16.73 -31.93 10.13
CA ILE A 11 16.80 -31.00 8.98
C ILE A 11 15.43 -30.86 8.32
N MET A 12 14.71 -31.97 8.12
CA MET A 12 13.37 -31.96 7.54
C MET A 12 12.35 -31.20 8.40
N LEU A 13 12.46 -31.31 9.73
CA LEU A 13 11.61 -30.58 10.66
C LEU A 13 11.87 -29.06 10.63
N ILE A 14 13.14 -28.66 10.52
CA ILE A 14 13.55 -27.24 10.47
C ILE A 14 13.04 -26.57 9.18
N THR A 15 13.07 -27.25 8.04
CA THR A 15 12.59 -26.68 6.76
C THR A 15 11.07 -26.52 6.69
N ILE A 16 10.31 -27.31 7.46
CA ILE A 16 8.84 -27.20 7.54
C ILE A 16 8.43 -25.97 8.36
N PHE A 17 9.19 -25.63 9.40
CA PHE A 17 8.89 -24.49 10.27
C PHE A 17 9.23 -23.13 9.65
N THR A 18 10.16 -23.05 8.70
CA THR A 18 10.61 -21.76 8.13
C THR A 18 9.78 -21.26 6.95
N ALA A 19 8.93 -22.09 6.34
CA ALA A 19 8.15 -21.72 5.15
C ALA A 19 6.77 -21.12 5.45
N GLY A 20 6.35 -21.08 6.73
CA GLY A 20 5.00 -20.69 7.12
C GLY A 20 4.92 -19.30 7.75
N CYS A 21 5.09 -18.22 6.98
CA CYS A 21 4.30 -16.97 7.10
C CYS A 21 4.89 -15.86 6.20
N LEU A 22 4.25 -15.56 5.06
CA LEU A 22 4.59 -14.40 4.21
C LEU A 22 3.44 -13.36 4.14
N SER A 23 2.34 -13.58 4.86
CA SER A 23 1.11 -12.77 4.77
C SER A 23 1.01 -11.62 5.78
N ILE A 24 2.11 -11.26 6.46
CA ILE A 24 2.11 -10.31 7.58
C ILE A 24 2.67 -8.92 7.27
N LEU A 25 3.10 -8.64 6.02
CA LEU A 25 3.63 -7.30 5.72
C LEU A 25 2.51 -6.38 5.23
N PRO A 26 2.31 -5.20 5.84
CA PRO A 26 1.44 -4.18 5.28
C PRO A 26 1.91 -3.81 3.88
N THR A 27 0.95 -3.53 2.99
CA THR A 27 1.26 -3.05 1.64
C THR A 27 0.95 -1.57 1.57
N THR A 28 1.94 -0.76 1.17
CA THR A 28 1.73 0.63 0.80
C THR A 28 1.69 0.77 -0.72
N GLY A 29 0.91 1.74 -1.21
CA GLY A 29 0.72 1.93 -2.64
C GLY A 29 0.23 3.34 -2.98
N LEU A 30 -0.18 3.51 -4.23
CA LEU A 30 -0.83 4.72 -4.73
C LEU A 30 -2.31 4.43 -4.97
N ALA A 31 -3.17 5.41 -4.68
CA ALA A 31 -4.59 5.30 -4.96
C ALA A 31 -4.82 5.32 -6.48
N PRO A 32 -5.63 4.39 -7.03
CA PRO A 32 -6.08 4.50 -8.40
C PRO A 32 -7.00 5.72 -8.55
N VAL A 33 -6.76 6.51 -9.59
CA VAL A 33 -7.55 7.70 -9.93
C VAL A 33 -8.19 7.47 -11.28
N GLU A 34 -9.50 7.60 -11.35
CA GLU A 34 -10.31 7.38 -12.55
C GLU A 34 -10.75 8.71 -13.17
N GLU A 35 -11.06 9.71 -12.34
CA GLU A 35 -11.49 11.03 -12.77
C GLU A 35 -10.79 12.12 -11.96
N ILE A 36 -10.47 13.23 -12.63
CA ILE A 36 -9.92 14.43 -12.02
C ILE A 36 -10.74 15.62 -12.48
N GLU A 37 -11.24 16.38 -11.51
CA GLU A 37 -11.87 17.68 -11.72
C GLU A 37 -10.99 18.76 -11.06
N ILE A 38 -10.75 19.84 -11.80
CA ILE A 38 -9.88 20.94 -11.39
C ILE A 38 -10.71 22.22 -11.35
N VAL A 39 -10.76 22.85 -10.17
CA VAL A 39 -11.48 24.10 -9.94
C VAL A 39 -10.48 25.17 -9.53
N ILE A 40 -10.35 26.23 -10.34
CA ILE A 40 -9.52 27.39 -10.01
C ILE A 40 -10.36 28.34 -9.18
N LEU A 41 -9.93 28.60 -7.94
CA LEU A 41 -10.67 29.42 -6.98
C LEU A 41 -10.31 30.90 -7.11
N GLU A 42 -9.01 31.20 -7.15
CA GLU A 42 -8.50 32.57 -7.24
C GLU A 42 -7.29 32.64 -8.18
N PRO A 43 -7.10 33.76 -8.90
CA PRO A 43 -5.98 33.91 -9.83
C PRO A 43 -4.69 34.41 -9.17
N PHE A 44 -4.75 35.16 -8.06
CA PHE A 44 -3.56 35.71 -7.39
C PHE A 44 -3.75 35.86 -5.85
N PRO A 45 -3.02 35.07 -5.03
CA PRO A 45 -2.20 33.92 -5.44
C PRO A 45 -3.06 32.84 -6.09
N VAL A 46 -2.51 32.08 -7.05
CA VAL A 46 -3.28 31.04 -7.73
C VAL A 46 -3.67 29.95 -6.71
N GLN A 47 -4.97 29.73 -6.56
CA GLN A 47 -5.51 28.69 -5.69
C GLN A 47 -6.31 27.70 -6.53
N VAL A 48 -5.96 26.42 -6.42
CA VAL A 48 -6.56 25.34 -7.19
C VAL A 48 -7.10 24.27 -6.24
N GLN A 49 -8.35 23.87 -6.44
CA GLN A 49 -8.95 22.72 -5.81
C GLN A 49 -8.98 21.56 -6.81
N VAL A 50 -8.40 20.42 -6.42
CA VAL A 50 -8.42 19.19 -7.21
C VAL A 50 -9.34 18.19 -6.54
N ILE A 51 -10.30 17.67 -7.30
CA ILE A 51 -11.20 16.59 -6.87
C ILE A 51 -10.83 15.35 -7.68
N ALA A 52 -10.16 14.40 -7.04
CA ALA A 52 -9.85 13.09 -7.62
C ALA A 52 -10.90 12.06 -7.19
N ARG A 53 -11.44 11.30 -8.14
CA ARG A 53 -12.42 10.22 -7.88
C ARG A 53 -11.91 8.89 -8.44
N GLY A 54 -12.29 7.80 -7.80
CA GLY A 54 -11.94 6.43 -8.18
C GLY A 54 -12.36 5.43 -7.11
N ASN A 55 -12.10 4.15 -7.36
CA ASN A 55 -12.41 3.07 -6.43
C ASN A 55 -11.14 2.43 -5.85
N LEU A 56 -11.11 2.25 -4.54
CA LEU A 56 -10.04 1.47 -3.92
C LEU A 56 -10.14 0.00 -4.37
N PRO A 57 -9.01 -0.70 -4.50
CA PRO A 57 -8.98 -2.04 -5.10
C PRO A 57 -9.74 -3.10 -4.29
N ASP A 58 -9.97 -2.84 -3.00
CA ASP A 58 -10.62 -3.73 -2.06
C ASP A 58 -11.07 -2.92 -0.81
N PRO A 59 -11.97 -3.46 0.03
CA PRO A 59 -12.52 -2.73 1.18
C PRO A 59 -11.54 -2.48 2.34
N CYS A 60 -10.32 -2.99 2.25
CA CYS A 60 -9.34 -3.03 3.33
C CYS A 60 -8.19 -2.07 3.07
N THR A 61 -8.00 -1.70 1.81
CA THR A 61 -7.13 -0.62 1.41
C THR A 61 -7.79 0.69 1.79
N GLU A 62 -7.04 1.57 2.45
CA GLU A 62 -7.48 2.89 2.88
C GLU A 62 -6.51 3.97 2.36
N ILE A 63 -6.99 5.22 2.27
CA ILE A 63 -6.12 6.36 1.99
C ILE A 63 -5.33 6.67 3.27
N SER A 64 -4.01 6.60 3.19
CA SER A 64 -3.13 6.84 4.34
C SER A 64 -2.60 8.27 4.39
N GLU A 65 -2.36 8.88 3.24
CA GLU A 65 -1.74 10.20 3.15
C GLU A 65 -2.07 10.87 1.81
N VAL A 66 -2.22 12.20 1.83
CA VAL A 66 -2.28 13.03 0.63
C VAL A 66 -1.17 14.07 0.71
N LEU A 67 -0.18 13.96 -0.16
CA LEU A 67 0.93 14.91 -0.27
C LEU A 67 0.69 15.87 -1.42
N GLN A 68 1.09 17.12 -1.22
CA GLN A 68 0.96 18.19 -2.19
C GLN A 68 2.28 18.95 -2.26
N GLU A 69 2.84 19.04 -3.44
CA GLU A 69 4.11 19.71 -3.70
C GLU A 69 3.92 20.64 -4.90
N ILE A 70 4.59 21.79 -4.89
CA ILE A 70 4.60 22.73 -6.01
C ILE A 70 6.02 22.82 -6.49
N GLU A 71 6.25 22.44 -7.73
CA GLU A 71 7.52 22.71 -8.43
C GLU A 71 7.23 23.67 -9.59
N GLU A 72 7.81 24.86 -9.51
CA GLU A 72 7.62 25.95 -10.46
C GLU A 72 6.14 26.34 -10.66
N ASN A 73 5.50 25.76 -11.68
CA ASN A 73 4.11 25.99 -12.06
C ASN A 73 3.27 24.70 -12.05
N THR A 74 3.82 23.60 -11.52
CA THR A 74 3.15 22.29 -11.48
C THR A 74 2.82 21.92 -10.04
N PHE A 75 1.55 21.57 -9.80
CA PHE A 75 1.11 20.98 -8.56
C PHE A 75 1.19 19.45 -8.67
N PHE A 76 2.01 18.83 -7.84
CA PHE A 76 2.09 17.38 -7.70
C PHE A 76 1.23 16.96 -6.52
N VAL A 77 0.21 16.14 -6.79
CA VAL A 77 -0.66 15.56 -5.76
C VAL A 77 -0.44 14.06 -5.74
N THR A 78 0.02 13.54 -4.60
CA THR A 78 0.24 12.10 -4.39
C THR A 78 -0.71 11.58 -3.34
N ILE A 79 -1.59 10.65 -3.72
CA ILE A 79 -2.52 9.98 -2.81
C ILE A 79 -1.97 8.59 -2.51
N LYS A 80 -1.48 8.37 -1.29
CA LYS A 80 -0.94 7.09 -0.85
C LYS A 80 -2.03 6.24 -0.21
N THR A 81 -1.91 4.94 -0.40
CA THR A 81 -2.78 3.95 0.23
C THR A 81 -2.00 3.05 1.15
N TYR A 82 -2.70 2.53 2.16
CA TYR A 82 -2.23 1.51 3.07
C TYR A 82 -3.23 0.37 3.10
N ARG A 83 -2.74 -0.87 3.01
CA ARG A 83 -3.52 -2.08 3.22
C ARG A 83 -2.90 -2.87 4.39
N PRO A 84 -3.65 -3.13 5.47
CA PRO A 84 -3.16 -3.92 6.59
C PRO A 84 -2.87 -5.36 6.14
N PRO A 85 -1.91 -6.02 6.79
CA PRO A 85 -1.61 -7.41 6.49
C PRO A 85 -2.72 -8.35 6.98
N GLY A 86 -2.80 -9.52 6.35
CA GLY A 86 -3.70 -10.58 6.78
C GLY A 86 -5.14 -10.47 6.25
N PRO A 87 -6.06 -11.28 6.79
CA PRO A 87 -7.45 -11.28 6.37
C PRO A 87 -8.14 -10.00 6.81
N CYS A 88 -8.93 -9.46 5.89
CA CYS A 88 -9.73 -8.28 6.14
C CYS A 88 -11.13 -8.68 6.60
N ILE A 89 -11.49 -8.17 7.76
CA ILE A 89 -12.79 -8.33 8.41
C ILE A 89 -13.23 -6.93 8.77
N GLN A 90 -14.21 -6.41 8.04
CA GLN A 90 -14.88 -5.15 8.34
C GLN A 90 -15.98 -5.35 9.37
#